data_AF-A0A9W4SAM6-F1
#
_entry.id   AF-A0A9W4SAM6-F1
#
_cell.length_a   1.000
_cell.length_b   1.000
_cell.length_c   1.000
_cell.angle_alpha   90.00
_cell.angle_beta   90.00
_cell.angle_gamma   90.00
#
_symmetry.space_group_name_H-M   'P 1'
#
loop_
_entity.id
_entity.type
_entity.pdbx_description
1 polymer ?
#
loop_
_entity_poly.entity_id
_entity_poly.type
_entity_poly.pdbx_seq_one_letter_code
_entity_poly.pdbx_strand_id
1 'polypeptide(L)'
;MTSKILLDRLVKNYGMLFENSVKNYDMIIKCGDKHLYIGEVTLDELYLLELLDLLSATDEFMLSELMEFTESFLISLAETWMKTNFIKIHLHAHKFTGCKILQEFCIKKICANPDLIFMPKDYSNLNEEVLINLLKRDDLEMEEIKLWKYIIQWGIHKCSSDIDHDSNLNETDVSEWNETNFKELWEVLKNFIDFIRFCNISVEVFEKEVQPLSEMFPRKIYEKILWNYIKPQKFKILKRGHRWETGY
;
A
#
# COMPACT_ATOMS: atom_id res chain seq x y z
N MET A 1 -19.39 -14.81 -18.31
CA MET A 1 -18.95 -16.16 -17.90
C MET A 1 -20.15 -17.09 -17.97
N THR A 2 -20.14 -18.16 -18.79
CA THR A 2 -21.34 -19.00 -18.94
C THR A 2 -21.65 -19.79 -17.67
N SER A 3 -22.95 -19.85 -17.32
CA SER A 3 -23.53 -20.55 -16.16
C SER A 3 -22.95 -21.96 -15.92
N LYS A 4 -22.75 -22.72 -17.00
CA LYS A 4 -22.23 -24.09 -16.95
C LYS A 4 -20.78 -24.19 -16.42
N ILE A 5 -19.93 -23.22 -16.76
CA ILE A 5 -18.53 -23.18 -16.29
C ILE A 5 -18.47 -22.87 -14.79
N LEU A 6 -19.35 -21.98 -14.31
CA LEU A 6 -19.47 -21.66 -12.90
C LEU A 6 -19.96 -22.87 -12.10
N LEU A 7 -21.03 -23.53 -12.54
CA LEU A 7 -21.57 -24.72 -11.89
C LEU A 7 -20.58 -25.88 -11.91
N ASP A 8 -19.93 -26.17 -13.04
CA ASP A 8 -18.94 -27.24 -13.13
C ASP A 8 -17.74 -26.96 -12.20
N ARG A 9 -17.30 -25.70 -12.07
CA ARG A 9 -16.22 -25.32 -11.13
C ARG A 9 -16.70 -25.38 -9.67
N LEU A 10 -17.91 -24.95 -9.34
CA LEU A 10 -18.47 -25.05 -7.99
C LEU A 10 -18.68 -26.51 -7.55
N VAL A 11 -19.18 -27.36 -8.45
CA VAL A 11 -19.34 -28.79 -8.20
C VAL A 11 -17.98 -29.49 -8.08
N LYS A 12 -16.99 -29.10 -8.92
CA LYS A 12 -15.62 -29.62 -8.81
C LYS A 12 -14.93 -29.19 -7.52
N ASN A 13 -15.26 -28.00 -7.02
CA ASN A 13 -14.72 -27.42 -5.79
C ASN A 13 -15.64 -27.67 -4.58
N TYR A 14 -16.65 -28.54 -4.70
CA TYR A 14 -17.64 -28.81 -3.66
C TYR A 14 -17.02 -29.34 -2.36
N GLY A 15 -15.85 -29.99 -2.43
CA GLY A 15 -15.08 -30.39 -1.25
C GLY A 15 -14.56 -29.20 -0.43
N MET A 16 -14.21 -28.08 -1.08
CA MET A 16 -13.75 -26.85 -0.41
C MET A 16 -14.90 -26.12 0.31
N LEU A 17 -16.16 -26.40 -0.05
CA LEU A 17 -17.34 -25.82 0.59
C LEU A 17 -17.53 -26.26 2.04
N PHE A 18 -17.04 -27.43 2.42
CA PHE A 18 -17.11 -27.91 3.81
C PHE A 18 -15.93 -27.44 4.67
N GLU A 19 -14.84 -26.97 4.05
CA GLU A 19 -13.63 -26.50 4.73
C GLU A 19 -13.58 -24.97 4.88
N ASN A 20 -14.30 -24.23 4.04
CA ASN A 20 -14.21 -22.77 3.98
C ASN A 20 -15.38 -22.00 4.62
N SER A 21 -15.22 -20.68 4.72
CA SER A 21 -16.16 -19.73 5.32
C SER A 21 -17.53 -19.75 4.63
N VAL A 22 -18.58 -20.13 5.37
CA VAL A 22 -20.00 -20.08 4.95
C VAL A 22 -20.35 -18.75 4.25
N LYS A 23 -19.73 -17.65 4.70
CA LYS A 23 -19.93 -16.30 4.13
C LYS A 23 -19.52 -16.19 2.65
N ASN A 24 -18.39 -16.79 2.26
CA ASN A 24 -17.89 -16.67 0.89
C ASN A 24 -18.72 -17.51 -0.07
N TYR A 25 -19.23 -18.65 0.39
CA TYR A 25 -20.21 -19.43 -0.36
C TYR A 25 -21.53 -18.68 -0.56
N ASP A 26 -22.08 -18.10 0.52
CA ASP A 26 -23.29 -17.28 0.45
C ASP A 26 -23.12 -16.10 -0.51
N MET A 27 -21.91 -15.53 -0.61
CA MET A 27 -21.61 -14.45 -1.55
C MET A 27 -21.62 -14.91 -3.00
N ILE A 28 -21.04 -16.09 -3.30
CA ILE A 28 -21.09 -16.67 -4.65
C ILE A 28 -22.52 -17.06 -5.01
N ILE A 29 -23.26 -17.66 -4.08
CA ILE A 29 -24.69 -17.94 -4.25
C ILE A 29 -25.45 -16.64 -4.47
N LYS A 30 -25.24 -15.59 -3.69
CA LYS A 30 -25.94 -14.31 -3.87
C LYS A 30 -25.71 -13.69 -5.25
N CYS A 31 -24.47 -13.72 -5.73
CA CYS A 31 -24.14 -13.26 -7.09
C CYS A 31 -24.69 -14.21 -8.16
N GLY A 32 -24.79 -15.49 -7.82
CA GLY A 32 -25.19 -16.56 -8.69
C GLY A 32 -26.69 -16.79 -8.77
N ASP A 33 -27.47 -16.65 -7.71
CA ASP A 33 -28.84 -17.15 -7.61
C ASP A 33 -29.82 -16.38 -8.50
N LYS A 34 -29.50 -15.14 -8.88
CA LYS A 34 -30.26 -14.43 -9.91
C LYS A 34 -29.99 -14.94 -11.34
N HIS A 35 -28.85 -15.60 -11.60
CA HIS A 35 -28.36 -15.81 -12.97
C HIS A 35 -27.47 -17.07 -13.23
N LEU A 36 -27.28 -17.97 -12.27
CA LEU A 36 -26.46 -19.21 -12.37
C LEU A 36 -27.04 -20.20 -13.36
N TYR A 37 -28.31 -20.03 -13.72
CA TYR A 37 -28.97 -20.79 -14.80
C TYR A 37 -28.87 -20.10 -16.17
N ILE A 38 -28.52 -18.81 -16.22
CA ILE A 38 -28.54 -17.97 -17.44
C ILE A 38 -27.12 -17.60 -17.91
N GLY A 39 -26.13 -17.54 -17.01
CA GLY A 39 -24.74 -17.22 -17.33
C GLY A 39 -24.44 -15.72 -17.43
N GLU A 40 -25.27 -14.90 -16.80
CA GLU A 40 -25.03 -13.47 -16.61
C GLU A 40 -24.67 -13.24 -15.14
N VAL A 41 -23.90 -12.21 -14.80
CA VAL A 41 -23.67 -11.81 -13.40
C VAL A 41 -23.82 -10.31 -13.37
N THR A 42 -24.79 -9.80 -12.61
CA THR A 42 -25.02 -8.36 -12.44
C THR A 42 -24.42 -7.91 -11.11
N LEU A 43 -23.48 -6.96 -11.15
CA LEU A 43 -22.81 -6.43 -9.95
C LEU A 43 -23.41 -5.09 -9.48
N ASP A 44 -24.33 -4.50 -10.23
CA ASP A 44 -24.89 -3.16 -9.98
C ASP A 44 -25.66 -3.03 -8.66
N GLU A 45 -26.14 -4.15 -8.11
CA GLU A 45 -26.87 -4.19 -6.84
C GLU A 45 -25.96 -4.41 -5.61
N LEU A 46 -24.66 -4.66 -5.83
CA LEU A 46 -23.72 -4.94 -4.75
C LEU A 46 -23.11 -3.65 -4.20
N TYR A 47 -23.08 -3.55 -2.87
CA TYR A 47 -22.32 -2.51 -2.19
C TYR A 47 -20.82 -2.77 -2.31
N LEU A 48 -20.02 -1.71 -2.14
CA LEU A 48 -18.56 -1.78 -2.24
C LEU A 48 -17.93 -2.87 -1.36
N LEU A 49 -18.44 -3.06 -0.13
CA LEU A 49 -17.94 -4.10 0.78
C LEU A 49 -18.25 -5.50 0.26
N GLU A 50 -19.41 -5.67 -0.37
CA GLU A 50 -19.81 -6.94 -0.97
C GLU A 50 -18.93 -7.25 -2.18
N LEU A 51 -18.58 -6.25 -3.01
CA LEU A 51 -17.64 -6.44 -4.10
C LEU A 51 -16.25 -6.92 -3.61
N LEU A 52 -15.79 -6.46 -2.44
CA LEU A 52 -14.56 -6.97 -1.82
C LEU A 52 -14.75 -8.40 -1.30
N ASP A 53 -15.89 -8.71 -0.66
CA ASP A 53 -16.21 -10.07 -0.26
C ASP A 53 -16.29 -11.02 -1.48
N LEU A 54 -16.75 -10.52 -2.63
CA LEU A 54 -16.76 -11.26 -3.89
C LEU A 54 -15.34 -11.54 -4.39
N LEU A 55 -14.43 -10.57 -4.37
CA LEU A 55 -13.02 -10.82 -4.72
C LEU A 55 -12.44 -11.94 -3.83
N SER A 56 -12.69 -11.89 -2.53
CA SER A 56 -12.25 -12.92 -1.58
C SER A 56 -12.79 -14.30 -1.95
N ALA A 57 -14.09 -14.39 -2.26
CA ALA A 57 -14.71 -15.65 -2.66
C ALA A 57 -14.18 -16.15 -4.03
N THR A 58 -13.93 -15.25 -4.98
CA THR A 58 -13.39 -15.66 -6.28
C THR A 58 -11.96 -16.18 -6.20
N ASP A 59 -11.13 -15.69 -5.28
CA ASP A 59 -9.80 -16.25 -5.00
C ASP A 59 -9.94 -17.66 -4.40
N GLU A 60 -10.77 -17.78 -3.36
CA GLU A 60 -11.01 -19.02 -2.63
C GLU A 60 -11.53 -20.16 -3.53
N PHE A 61 -12.49 -19.86 -4.41
CA PHE A 61 -13.07 -20.82 -5.34
C PHE A 61 -12.32 -20.90 -6.68
N MET A 62 -11.19 -20.19 -6.82
CA MET A 62 -10.38 -20.14 -8.04
C MET A 62 -11.18 -19.74 -9.29
N LEU A 63 -12.06 -18.75 -9.16
CA LEU A 63 -12.94 -18.23 -10.21
C LEU A 63 -12.32 -17.03 -10.92
N SER A 64 -11.20 -17.23 -11.62
CA SER A 64 -10.40 -16.14 -12.22
C SER A 64 -11.19 -15.23 -13.18
N GLU A 65 -12.14 -15.79 -13.95
CA GLU A 65 -12.98 -14.99 -14.87
C GLU A 65 -13.94 -14.04 -14.10
N LEU A 66 -14.46 -14.49 -12.96
CA LEU A 66 -15.33 -13.66 -12.11
C LEU A 66 -14.50 -12.65 -11.30
N MET A 67 -13.29 -13.01 -10.90
CA MET A 67 -12.31 -12.09 -10.31
C MET A 67 -12.05 -10.93 -11.28
N GLU A 68 -11.62 -11.21 -12.51
CA GLU A 68 -11.32 -10.19 -13.54
C GLU A 68 -12.52 -9.29 -13.84
N PHE A 69 -13.73 -9.87 -13.92
CA PHE A 69 -14.97 -9.12 -14.10
C PHE A 69 -15.25 -8.18 -12.91
N THR A 70 -15.08 -8.68 -11.69
CA THR A 70 -15.27 -7.90 -10.46
C THR A 70 -14.23 -6.78 -10.33
N GLU A 71 -12.97 -7.04 -10.67
CA GLU A 71 -11.90 -6.04 -10.71
C GLU A 71 -12.24 -4.92 -11.70
N SER A 72 -12.67 -5.27 -12.91
CA SER A 72 -13.04 -4.31 -13.95
C SER A 72 -14.22 -3.43 -13.52
N PHE A 73 -15.22 -4.02 -12.87
CA PHE A 73 -16.36 -3.30 -12.32
C PHE A 73 -15.96 -2.37 -11.16
N LEU A 74 -15.10 -2.82 -10.24
CA LEU A 74 -14.57 -1.95 -9.20
C LEU A 74 -13.81 -0.75 -9.79
N ILE A 75 -13.03 -0.97 -10.86
CA ILE A 75 -12.31 0.12 -11.53
C ILE A 75 -13.27 1.11 -12.20
N SER A 76 -14.38 0.66 -12.79
CA SER A 76 -15.36 1.59 -13.38
C SER A 76 -16.00 2.49 -12.32
N LEU A 77 -16.08 2.02 -11.07
CA LEU A 77 -16.56 2.78 -9.92
C LEU A 77 -15.47 3.62 -9.22
N ALA A 78 -14.24 3.70 -9.76
CA ALA A 78 -13.09 4.31 -9.08
C ALA A 78 -13.36 5.70 -8.51
N GLU A 79 -14.07 6.55 -9.25
CA GLU A 79 -14.38 7.91 -8.81
C GLU A 79 -15.16 7.95 -7.48
N THR A 80 -15.97 6.93 -7.21
CA THR A 80 -16.81 6.84 -6.01
C THR A 80 -16.02 6.47 -4.75
N TRP A 81 -14.98 5.64 -4.88
CA TRP A 81 -14.26 5.07 -3.74
C TRP A 81 -12.83 5.59 -3.57
N MET A 82 -12.23 6.20 -4.59
CA MET A 82 -10.85 6.70 -4.53
C MET A 82 -10.63 7.75 -3.43
N LYS A 83 -11.66 8.50 -3.03
CA LYS A 83 -11.52 9.54 -1.99
C LYS A 83 -11.69 9.02 -0.56
N THR A 84 -12.42 7.91 -0.38
CA THR A 84 -12.90 7.48 0.93
C THR A 84 -12.49 6.07 1.32
N ASN A 85 -12.20 5.20 0.35
CA ASN A 85 -11.95 3.78 0.58
C ASN A 85 -10.70 3.27 -0.15
N PHE A 86 -9.85 4.17 -0.66
CA PHE A 86 -8.69 3.79 -1.48
C PHE A 86 -7.73 2.84 -0.76
N ILE A 87 -7.31 3.19 0.46
CA ILE A 87 -6.40 2.36 1.26
C ILE A 87 -7.01 0.98 1.51
N LYS A 88 -8.29 0.93 1.89
CA LYS A 88 -9.02 -0.32 2.13
C LYS A 88 -9.02 -1.23 0.90
N ILE A 89 -9.34 -0.67 -0.27
CA ILE A 89 -9.40 -1.43 -1.53
C ILE A 89 -8.01 -1.89 -1.96
N HIS A 90 -7.01 -0.99 -1.89
CA HIS A 90 -5.63 -1.32 -2.21
C HIS A 90 -5.11 -2.48 -1.34
N LEU A 91 -5.29 -2.38 -0.01
CA LEU A 91 -4.87 -3.43 0.92
C LEU A 91 -5.65 -4.73 0.72
N HIS A 92 -6.94 -4.66 0.40
CA HIS A 92 -7.74 -5.85 0.13
C HIS A 92 -7.28 -6.57 -1.13
N ALA A 93 -7.08 -5.85 -2.24
CA ALA A 93 -6.58 -6.40 -3.49
C ALA A 93 -5.21 -7.05 -3.31
N HIS A 94 -4.32 -6.44 -2.52
CA HIS A 94 -2.97 -6.94 -2.28
C HIS A 94 -2.91 -8.30 -1.55
N LYS A 95 -3.98 -8.71 -0.88
CA LYS A 95 -4.06 -10.04 -0.23
C LYS A 95 -4.09 -11.19 -1.23
N PHE A 96 -4.57 -10.93 -2.45
CA PHE A 96 -4.87 -11.98 -3.42
C PHE A 96 -3.95 -11.84 -4.64
N THR A 97 -3.04 -12.80 -4.82
CA THR A 97 -2.10 -12.78 -5.96
C THR A 97 -2.79 -12.83 -7.33
N GLY A 98 -4.04 -13.30 -7.39
CA GLY A 98 -4.89 -13.31 -8.57
C GLY A 98 -5.49 -11.95 -8.95
N CYS A 99 -5.61 -11.01 -8.00
CA CYS A 99 -6.27 -9.71 -8.17
C CYS A 99 -5.34 -8.66 -8.83
N LYS A 100 -4.80 -9.00 -10.01
CA LYS A 100 -3.71 -8.26 -10.65
C LYS A 100 -4.15 -6.94 -11.27
N ILE A 101 -5.33 -6.90 -11.89
CA ILE A 101 -5.81 -5.74 -12.64
C ILE A 101 -6.07 -4.57 -11.68
N LEU A 102 -6.75 -4.84 -10.56
CA LEU A 102 -7.03 -3.86 -9.53
C LEU A 102 -5.75 -3.46 -8.78
N GLN A 103 -4.84 -4.38 -8.49
CA GLN A 103 -3.54 -4.06 -7.91
C GLN A 103 -2.73 -3.10 -8.81
N GLU A 104 -2.62 -3.41 -10.11
CA GLU A 104 -1.92 -2.56 -11.08
C GLU A 104 -2.56 -1.18 -11.20
N PHE A 105 -3.90 -1.12 -11.23
CA PHE A 105 -4.63 0.14 -11.24
C PHE A 105 -4.29 0.99 -10.00
N CYS A 106 -4.40 0.40 -8.80
CA CYS A 106 -4.10 1.09 -7.54
C CYS A 106 -2.66 1.60 -7.50
N ILE A 107 -1.69 0.75 -7.87
CA ILE A 107 -0.27 1.15 -7.89
C ILE A 107 -0.02 2.30 -8.86
N LYS A 108 -0.59 2.27 -10.08
CA LYS A 108 -0.48 3.38 -11.03
C LYS A 108 -1.05 4.68 -10.47
N LYS A 109 -2.18 4.62 -9.76
CA LYS A 109 -2.77 5.79 -9.09
C LYS A 109 -1.92 6.31 -7.94
N ILE A 110 -1.36 5.43 -7.11
CA ILE A 110 -0.44 5.82 -6.02
C ILE A 110 0.81 6.47 -6.59
N CYS A 111 1.39 5.91 -7.65
CA CYS A 111 2.63 6.45 -8.23
C CYS A 111 2.43 7.85 -8.80
N ALA A 112 1.28 8.10 -9.45
CA ALA A 112 0.94 9.41 -10.00
C ALA A 112 0.47 10.42 -8.94
N ASN A 113 -0.11 9.96 -7.83
CA ASN A 113 -0.55 10.80 -6.73
C ASN A 113 -0.35 10.09 -5.38
N PRO A 114 0.87 10.14 -4.81
CA PRO A 114 1.16 9.43 -3.56
C PRO A 114 0.37 9.95 -2.35
N ASP A 115 -0.18 11.17 -2.42
CA ASP A 115 -1.03 11.71 -1.36
C ASP A 115 -2.29 10.86 -1.13
N LEU A 116 -2.71 10.05 -2.12
CA LEU A 116 -3.81 9.09 -1.97
C LEU A 116 -3.58 8.05 -0.87
N ILE A 117 -2.31 7.74 -0.57
CA ILE A 117 -1.96 6.73 0.44
C ILE A 117 -1.33 7.34 1.69
N PHE A 118 -0.56 8.42 1.56
CA PHE A 118 0.18 9.01 2.68
C PHE A 118 -0.59 10.10 3.44
N MET A 119 -1.56 10.77 2.81
CA MET A 119 -2.31 11.86 3.43
C MET A 119 -3.51 11.40 4.30
N PRO A 120 -4.24 10.31 3.98
CA PRO A 120 -5.36 9.85 4.81
C PRO A 120 -4.94 9.47 6.22
N LYS A 121 -5.80 9.70 7.22
CA LYS A 121 -5.51 9.41 8.63
C LYS A 121 -5.19 7.94 8.92
N ASP A 122 -5.70 7.04 8.11
CA ASP A 122 -5.55 5.59 8.22
C ASP A 122 -4.27 5.05 7.57
N TYR A 123 -3.40 5.90 6.99
CA TYR A 123 -2.10 5.45 6.44
C TYR A 123 -1.22 4.76 7.48
N SER A 124 -1.41 5.07 8.75
CA SER A 124 -0.67 4.49 9.86
C SER A 124 -0.96 2.99 10.06
N ASN A 125 -2.06 2.49 9.46
CA ASN A 125 -2.42 1.08 9.41
C ASN A 125 -1.68 0.29 8.31
N LEU A 126 -0.95 0.96 7.42
CA LEU A 126 -0.13 0.28 6.41
C LEU A 126 0.92 -0.56 7.10
N ASN A 127 1.16 -1.76 6.57
CA ASN A 127 2.22 -2.63 7.04
C ASN A 127 3.56 -2.21 6.42
N GLU A 128 4.64 -2.69 7.03
CA GLU A 128 6.01 -2.41 6.59
C GLU A 128 6.25 -2.84 5.13
N GLU A 129 5.72 -4.00 4.73
CA GLU A 129 5.91 -4.55 3.39
C GLU A 129 5.36 -3.63 2.28
N VAL A 130 4.14 -3.11 2.45
CA VAL A 130 3.53 -2.19 1.48
C VAL A 130 4.35 -0.92 1.35
N LEU A 131 4.78 -0.34 2.47
CA LEU A 131 5.64 0.86 2.47
C LEU A 131 6.99 0.60 1.78
N ILE A 132 7.67 -0.50 2.11
CA ILE A 132 8.93 -0.87 1.45
C ILE A 132 8.73 -1.05 -0.07
N ASN A 133 7.64 -1.70 -0.48
CA ASN A 133 7.34 -1.90 -1.90
C ASN A 133 7.13 -0.58 -2.63
N LEU A 134 6.50 0.42 -2.00
CA LEU A 134 6.39 1.78 -2.55
C LEU A 134 7.76 2.49 -2.60
N LEU A 135 8.56 2.36 -1.54
CA LEU A 135 9.91 2.94 -1.46
C LEU A 135 10.91 2.32 -2.44
N LYS A 136 10.65 1.15 -3.00
CA LYS A 136 11.49 0.59 -4.08
C LYS A 136 11.23 1.23 -5.44
N ARG A 137 10.11 1.94 -5.62
CA ARG A 137 9.66 2.41 -6.93
C ARG A 137 10.34 3.70 -7.38
N ASP A 138 10.88 3.69 -8.60
CA ASP A 138 11.43 4.89 -9.25
C ASP A 138 10.34 5.85 -9.76
N ASP A 139 9.16 5.33 -10.10
CA ASP A 139 8.06 6.10 -10.70
C ASP A 139 7.09 6.72 -9.68
N LEU A 140 7.40 6.63 -8.38
CA LEU A 140 6.64 7.30 -7.32
C LEU A 140 6.87 8.82 -7.39
N GLU A 141 5.86 9.60 -7.76
CA GLU A 141 5.95 11.05 -7.94
C GLU A 141 5.92 11.81 -6.59
N MET A 142 6.98 11.65 -5.78
CA MET A 142 7.14 12.32 -4.49
C MET A 142 8.60 12.71 -4.22
N GLU A 143 8.80 13.89 -3.62
CA GLU A 143 10.10 14.34 -3.12
C GLU A 143 10.60 13.44 -1.99
N GLU A 144 11.89 13.09 -2.02
CA GLU A 144 12.45 12.16 -1.04
C GLU A 144 12.31 12.66 0.41
N ILE A 145 12.37 13.98 0.63
CA ILE A 145 12.17 14.55 1.96
C ILE A 145 10.73 14.37 2.46
N LYS A 146 9.71 14.55 1.60
CA LYS A 146 8.31 14.34 1.98
C LYS A 146 8.09 12.87 2.34
N LEU A 147 8.65 11.97 1.54
CA LEU A 147 8.63 10.54 1.76
C LEU A 147 9.30 10.17 3.10
N TRP A 148 10.49 10.73 3.38
CA TRP A 148 11.16 10.58 4.67
C TRP A 148 10.28 11.01 5.85
N LYS A 149 9.63 12.18 5.76
CA LYS A 149 8.72 12.67 6.80
C LYS A 149 7.58 11.69 7.06
N TYR A 150 6.95 11.14 6.02
CA TYR A 150 5.89 10.14 6.19
C TYR A 150 6.39 8.85 6.86
N ILE A 151 7.59 8.38 6.51
CA ILE A 151 8.19 7.19 7.13
C ILE A 151 8.51 7.44 8.61
N ILE A 152 9.04 8.62 8.95
CA ILE A 152 9.25 9.03 10.35
C ILE A 152 7.92 9.04 11.11
N GLN A 153 6.90 9.72 10.58
CA GLN A 153 5.59 9.80 11.25
C GLN A 153 4.95 8.41 11.44
N TRP A 154 5.05 7.53 10.43
CA TRP A 154 4.61 6.14 10.55
C TRP A 154 5.38 5.39 11.64
N GLY A 155 6.70 5.53 11.68
CA GLY A 155 7.56 4.91 12.70
C GLY A 155 7.21 5.38 14.11
N ILE A 156 7.03 6.68 14.31
CA ILE A 156 6.62 7.27 15.59
C ILE A 156 5.26 6.70 16.01
N HIS A 157 4.29 6.63 15.10
CA HIS A 157 2.98 6.05 15.44
C HIS A 157 3.05 4.59 15.88
N LYS A 158 3.98 3.80 15.32
CA LYS A 158 4.21 2.41 15.74
C LYS A 158 4.92 2.31 17.09
N CYS A 159 5.79 3.25 17.44
CA CYS A 159 6.41 3.33 18.76
C CYS A 159 5.42 3.83 19.83
N SER A 160 4.57 4.80 19.48
CA SER A 160 3.64 5.47 20.40
C SER A 160 2.31 4.73 20.59
N SER A 161 2.15 3.47 20.16
CA SER A 161 0.93 2.70 20.44
C SER A 161 0.68 2.46 21.94
N ASP A 162 1.63 2.83 22.80
CA ASP A 162 1.52 2.86 24.28
C ASP A 162 1.30 4.27 24.86
N ILE A 163 1.22 5.33 24.03
CA ILE A 163 1.01 6.74 24.45
C ILE A 163 -0.30 7.25 23.85
N ASP A 164 -1.12 7.90 24.70
CA ASP A 164 -2.50 8.29 24.43
C ASP A 164 -2.81 8.81 23.01
N HIS A 165 -3.91 8.28 22.48
CA HIS A 165 -4.41 8.34 21.10
C HIS A 165 -4.73 9.75 20.54
N ASP A 166 -4.44 10.83 21.28
CA ASP A 166 -4.94 12.19 21.02
C ASP A 166 -3.83 13.24 20.81
N SER A 167 -2.56 12.83 20.80
CA SER A 167 -1.48 13.75 20.41
C SER A 167 -1.43 13.87 18.89
N ASN A 168 -1.58 15.09 18.37
CA ASN A 168 -1.26 15.42 16.99
C ASN A 168 0.24 15.13 16.76
N LEU A 169 0.55 13.92 16.28
CA LEU A 169 1.90 13.42 15.99
C LEU A 169 2.70 14.29 15.00
N ASN A 170 2.09 15.31 14.41
CA ASN A 170 2.72 16.28 13.53
C ASN A 170 3.75 17.18 14.26
N GLU A 171 3.76 17.19 15.60
CA GLU A 171 4.64 18.02 16.42
C GLU A 171 5.28 17.23 17.56
N THR A 172 5.79 16.02 17.30
CA THR A 172 6.72 15.42 18.28
C THR A 172 8.02 16.21 18.22
N ASP A 173 8.26 17.04 19.23
CA ASP A 173 9.52 17.77 19.34
C ASP A 173 10.64 16.78 19.65
N VAL A 174 11.43 16.46 18.64
CA VAL A 174 12.61 15.58 18.74
C VAL A 174 13.60 16.11 19.79
N SER A 175 13.52 17.39 20.16
CA SER A 175 14.34 17.97 21.22
C SER A 175 14.11 17.38 22.61
N GLU A 176 12.94 16.78 22.87
CA GLU A 176 12.58 16.16 24.16
C GLU A 176 12.89 14.65 24.21
N TRP A 177 13.39 14.07 23.12
CA TRP A 177 13.62 12.63 23.01
C TRP A 177 14.85 12.19 23.79
N ASN A 178 14.73 11.01 24.43
CA ASN A 178 15.87 10.34 25.06
C ASN A 178 16.43 9.23 24.17
N GLU A 179 17.57 8.66 24.58
CA GLU A 179 18.24 7.56 23.86
C GLU A 179 17.34 6.35 23.62
N THR A 180 16.40 6.07 24.53
CA THR A 180 15.46 4.94 24.40
C THR A 180 14.45 5.20 23.28
N ASN A 181 13.92 6.42 23.18
CA ASN A 181 13.02 6.80 22.09
C ASN A 181 13.69 6.66 20.71
N PHE A 182 14.94 7.13 20.59
CA PHE A 182 15.71 6.98 19.36
C PHE A 182 15.98 5.52 19.00
N LYS A 183 16.29 4.68 19.99
CA LYS A 183 16.54 3.26 19.78
C LYS A 183 15.27 2.51 19.35
N GLU A 184 14.12 2.82 19.94
CA GLU A 184 12.84 2.23 19.54
C GLU A 184 12.48 2.60 18.10
N LEU A 185 12.61 3.88 17.74
CA LEU A 185 12.36 4.35 16.39
C LEU A 185 13.31 3.68 15.38
N TRP A 186 14.59 3.52 15.74
CA TRP A 186 15.57 2.81 14.91
C TRP A 186 15.13 1.37 14.63
N GLU A 187 14.70 0.64 15.66
CA GLU A 187 14.31 -0.76 15.49
C GLU A 187 13.12 -0.93 14.56
N VAL A 188 12.19 0.02 14.56
CA VAL A 188 11.06 0.08 13.62
C VAL A 188 11.53 0.49 12.22
N LEU A 189 12.45 1.46 12.11
CA LEU A 189 12.76 2.09 10.83
C LEU A 189 13.95 1.51 10.07
N LYS A 190 14.79 0.69 10.71
CA LYS A 190 16.05 0.17 10.14
C LYS A 190 15.90 -0.46 8.75
N ASN A 191 14.78 -1.14 8.48
CA ASN A 191 14.53 -1.81 7.20
C ASN A 191 14.15 -0.85 6.07
N PHE A 192 13.76 0.39 6.37
CA PHE A 192 13.41 1.40 5.37
C PHE A 192 14.62 2.19 4.89
N ILE A 193 15.67 2.31 5.72
CA ILE A 193 16.80 3.24 5.52
C ILE A 193 17.50 3.03 4.18
N ASP A 194 17.70 1.78 3.77
CA ASP A 194 18.37 1.48 2.50
C ASP A 194 17.53 1.84 1.27
N PHE A 195 16.22 2.08 1.44
CA PHE A 195 15.32 2.51 0.36
C PHE A 195 15.16 4.03 0.29
N ILE A 196 15.64 4.79 1.29
CA ILE A 196 15.61 6.25 1.27
C ILE A 196 16.82 6.81 0.52
N ARG A 197 16.56 7.62 -0.50
CA ARG A 197 17.59 8.24 -1.35
C ARG A 197 18.07 9.54 -0.74
N PHE A 198 18.75 9.49 0.41
CA PHE A 198 19.25 10.69 1.10
C PHE A 198 20.05 11.64 0.19
N CYS A 199 20.78 11.09 -0.80
CA CYS A 199 21.44 11.83 -1.87
C CYS A 199 20.57 12.84 -2.66
N ASN A 200 19.25 12.63 -2.69
CA ASN A 200 18.27 13.49 -3.37
C ASN A 200 17.67 14.56 -2.45
N ILE A 201 18.07 14.59 -1.17
CA ILE A 201 17.71 15.64 -0.21
C ILE A 201 18.82 16.69 -0.25
N SER A 202 18.47 17.98 -0.24
CA SER A 202 19.48 19.05 -0.22
C SER A 202 20.18 19.11 1.14
N VAL A 203 21.39 19.65 1.19
CA VAL A 203 22.16 19.76 2.45
C VAL A 203 21.39 20.61 3.47
N GLU A 204 20.79 21.72 3.03
CA GLU A 204 20.04 22.63 3.90
C GLU A 204 18.80 21.97 4.51
N VAL A 205 18.16 21.07 3.75
CA VAL A 205 16.99 20.32 4.21
C VAL A 205 17.42 19.16 5.10
N PHE A 206 18.52 18.49 4.77
CA PHE A 206 19.08 17.41 5.58
C PHE A 206 19.45 17.90 6.99
N GLU A 207 20.10 19.06 7.09
CA GLU A 207 20.49 19.69 8.37
C GLU A 207 19.27 19.95 9.26
N LYS A 208 18.14 20.35 8.67
CA LYS A 208 16.92 20.70 9.42
C LYS A 208 16.04 19.52 9.77
N GLU A 209 15.98 18.51 8.92
CA GLU A 209 14.91 17.48 8.96
C GLU A 209 15.43 16.06 9.20
N VAL A 210 16.73 15.81 8.94
CA VAL A 210 17.33 14.47 9.09
C VAL A 210 18.37 14.46 10.22
N GLN A 211 19.20 15.50 10.30
CA GLN A 211 20.23 15.61 11.35
C GLN A 211 19.68 15.61 12.79
N PRO A 212 18.52 16.20 13.11
CA PRO A 212 17.97 16.12 14.47
C PRO A 212 17.69 14.67 14.91
N LEU A 213 17.44 13.77 13.96
CA LEU A 213 17.23 12.34 14.20
C LEU A 213 18.54 11.54 14.10
N SER A 214 19.70 12.20 14.08
CA SER A 214 21.00 11.55 13.88
C SER A 214 21.33 10.49 14.94
N GLU A 215 20.86 10.68 16.18
CA GLU A 215 21.05 9.76 17.31
C GLU A 215 20.38 8.40 17.12
N MET A 216 19.35 8.33 16.27
CA MET A 216 18.69 7.07 15.89
C MET A 216 19.65 6.16 15.11
N PHE A 217 20.57 6.71 14.33
CA PHE A 217 21.37 5.92 13.40
C PHE A 217 22.60 5.33 14.08
N PRO A 218 22.87 4.02 13.91
CA PRO A 218 24.18 3.47 14.24
C PRO A 218 25.27 4.21 13.48
N ARG A 219 26.39 4.51 14.13
CA ARG A 219 27.49 5.30 13.58
C ARG A 219 27.86 4.96 12.13
N LYS A 220 28.00 3.67 11.80
CA LYS A 220 28.36 3.21 10.44
C LYS A 220 27.30 3.58 9.39
N ILE A 221 26.03 3.54 9.76
CA ILE A 221 24.90 3.91 8.89
C ILE A 221 24.89 5.42 8.68
N TYR A 222 25.04 6.19 9.76
CA TYR A 222 25.08 7.64 9.66
C TYR A 222 26.26 8.13 8.82
N GLU A 223 27.46 7.55 9.00
CA GLU A 223 28.64 7.83 8.17
C GLU A 223 28.36 7.53 6.67
N LYS A 224 27.70 6.41 6.35
CA LYS A 224 27.27 6.08 4.98
C LYS A 224 26.34 7.14 4.40
N ILE A 225 25.40 7.66 5.18
CA ILE A 225 24.48 8.73 4.77
C ILE A 225 25.26 10.02 4.49
N LEU A 226 26.15 10.43 5.40
CA LEU A 226 26.98 11.63 5.26
C LEU A 226 27.90 11.58 4.03
N TRP A 227 28.41 10.40 3.66
CA TRP A 227 29.25 10.24 2.47
C TRP A 227 28.55 10.66 1.18
N ASN A 228 27.21 10.64 1.11
CA ASN A 228 26.44 11.12 -0.04
C ASN A 228 26.60 12.63 -0.30
N TYR A 229 27.02 13.38 0.72
CA TYR A 229 27.18 14.85 0.68
C TYR A 229 28.63 15.30 0.59
N ILE A 230 29.58 14.44 1.01
CA ILE A 230 31.01 14.78 1.03
C ILE A 230 31.68 14.46 -0.31
N LYS A 231 31.31 13.35 -0.97
CA LYS A 231 31.92 12.94 -2.24
C LYS A 231 31.07 13.38 -3.42
N PRO A 232 31.67 13.89 -4.53
CA PRO A 232 30.94 14.07 -5.77
C PRO A 232 30.38 12.71 -6.21
N GLN A 233 29.06 12.62 -6.33
CA GLN A 233 28.41 11.38 -6.70
C GLN A 233 28.84 10.99 -8.12
N LYS A 234 29.54 9.86 -8.25
CA LYS A 234 30.03 9.34 -9.55
C LYS A 234 28.89 8.90 -10.47
N PHE A 235 27.71 8.64 -9.90
CA PHE A 235 26.50 8.27 -10.62
C PHE A 235 25.37 9.20 -10.16
N LYS A 236 24.62 9.76 -11.12
CA LYS A 236 23.44 10.55 -10.83
C LYS A 236 22.32 9.60 -10.41
N ILE A 237 22.09 9.46 -9.10
CA ILE A 237 20.93 8.72 -8.60
C ILE A 237 19.68 9.47 -9.09
N LEU A 238 18.78 8.76 -9.78
CA LEU A 238 17.58 9.37 -10.33
C LEU A 238 16.66 9.80 -9.19
N LYS A 239 16.10 11.01 -9.29
CA LYS A 239 14.99 11.41 -8.43
C LYS A 239 13.77 10.56 -8.78
N ARG A 240 12.99 10.21 -7.77
CA ARG A 240 11.72 9.53 -8.00
C ARG A 240 10.78 10.43 -8.80
N GLY A 241 9.93 9.83 -9.63
CA GLY A 241 8.98 10.54 -10.47
C GLY A 241 9.59 11.23 -11.70
N HIS A 242 10.90 11.13 -11.95
CA HIS A 242 11.44 11.56 -13.24
C HIS A 242 11.05 10.55 -14.32
N ARG A 243 10.00 10.86 -15.10
CA ARG A 243 9.75 10.19 -16.38
C ARG A 243 10.86 10.55 -17.36
N TRP A 244 11.30 9.56 -18.13
CA TRP A 244 12.13 9.80 -19.29
C TRP A 244 11.37 10.72 -20.26
N GLU A 245 11.86 11.94 -20.45
CA GLU A 245 11.65 12.62 -21.74
C GLU A 245 12.51 11.87 -22.77
N THR A 246 12.10 10.68 -23.21
CA THR A 246 12.60 10.13 -24.46
C THR A 246 11.92 10.89 -25.59
N GLY A 247 12.44 12.07 -25.90
CA GLY A 247 12.38 12.59 -27.25
C GLY A 247 13.43 11.87 -28.08
N TYR A 248 13.00 11.04 -29.01
CA TYR A 248 13.58 10.82 -30.34
C TYR A 248 12.47 10.29 -31.27
#